data_AF-A0A224YQL1-F1
#
_entry.id   AF-A0A224YQL1-F1
#
_cell.length_a   1.000
_cell.length_b   1.000
_cell.length_c   1.000
_cell.angle_alpha   90.00
_cell.angle_beta   90.00
_cell.angle_gamma   90.00
#
_symmetry.space_group_name_H-M   'P 1'
#
loop_
_entity.id
_entity.type
_entity.pdbx_description
1 polymer ?
#
loop_
_entity_poly.entity_id
_entity_poly.type
_entity_poly.pdbx_seq_one_letter_code
_entity_poly.pdbx_strand_id
1 'polypeptide(L)'
;MESSSSLDKFRQYADSKRYEYGYPDMVFLMTGFDVYSEEKDGTKSLNVLGIGFVGGLCTQFFVALGEDSAGRFNGMHTLTHEAGHVLGASHDESSPKSWIKGDPGSLSCPWKDGYIMSYVDGGVRHHQFSPCSLRQIQNLLILRGTVCWQLSTSNNGHTEPGRFPGMEVAPNEFCKSVFPDKVNVTADMRSDRMNECMVKCQYPEVRKYCYGYRCNYYTAIKYTYEHALDYMYCGLNKVCVRGVCRGSGGSLPQRTVTRSTTTTTTTMTTPTADETTECSCDCSSTKSTTQTTYPPRRSTPTQRYRWRGIIRRQ
;
A
#
# COMPACT_ATOMS: atom_id res chain seq x y z
N MET A 1 -4.27 -11.27 -9.19
CA MET A 1 -5.22 -11.73 -8.17
C MET A 1 -6.49 -10.90 -8.33
N GLU A 2 -7.59 -11.48 -8.81
CA GLU A 2 -8.85 -10.72 -8.94
C GLU A 2 -9.36 -10.37 -7.54
N SER A 3 -9.54 -9.08 -7.29
CA SER A 3 -9.72 -8.50 -5.95
C SER A 3 -10.97 -9.03 -5.24
N SER A 4 -12.15 -8.99 -5.87
CA SER A 4 -13.42 -9.29 -5.20
C SER A 4 -13.54 -10.77 -4.83
N SER A 5 -13.30 -11.65 -5.79
CA SER A 5 -13.37 -13.11 -5.59
C SER A 5 -12.30 -13.61 -4.62
N SER A 6 -11.11 -13.00 -4.64
CA SER A 6 -10.05 -13.35 -3.69
C SER A 6 -10.40 -12.90 -2.27
N LEU A 7 -10.99 -11.70 -2.10
CA LEU A 7 -11.44 -11.21 -0.81
C LEU A 7 -12.56 -12.09 -0.22
N ASP A 8 -13.53 -12.49 -1.05
CA ASP A 8 -14.63 -13.37 -0.61
C ASP A 8 -14.14 -14.76 -0.19
N LYS A 9 -13.20 -15.35 -0.94
CA LYS A 9 -12.57 -16.63 -0.57
C LYS A 9 -11.72 -16.49 0.69
N PHE A 10 -10.96 -15.40 0.78
CA PHE A 10 -10.13 -15.12 1.95
C PHE A 10 -10.98 -14.92 3.22
N ARG A 11 -12.14 -14.26 3.11
CA ARG A 11 -13.11 -14.14 4.19
C ARG A 11 -13.53 -15.49 4.75
N GLN A 12 -13.95 -16.41 3.86
CA GLN A 12 -14.38 -17.75 4.26
C GLN A 12 -13.24 -18.54 4.92
N TYR A 13 -12.04 -18.48 4.32
CA TYR A 13 -10.85 -19.10 4.87
C TYR A 13 -10.50 -18.56 6.26
N ALA A 14 -10.39 -17.24 6.40
CA ALA A 14 -10.02 -16.60 7.67
C ALA A 14 -11.05 -16.86 8.77
N ASP A 15 -12.34 -16.88 8.44
CA ASP A 15 -13.40 -17.22 9.38
C ASP A 15 -13.31 -18.68 9.84
N SER A 16 -13.03 -19.62 8.93
CA SER A 16 -12.78 -21.03 9.29
C SER A 16 -11.54 -21.22 10.18
N LYS A 17 -10.58 -20.28 10.09
CA LYS A 17 -9.31 -20.28 10.83
C LYS A 17 -9.32 -19.36 12.05
N ARG A 18 -10.48 -18.80 12.42
CA ARG A 18 -10.58 -17.76 13.44
C ARG A 18 -10.06 -18.22 14.81
N TYR A 19 -10.30 -19.47 15.18
CA TYR A 19 -9.74 -20.07 16.39
C TYR A 19 -8.21 -20.17 16.33
N GLU A 20 -7.66 -20.65 15.21
CA GLU A 20 -6.20 -20.78 15.00
C GLU A 20 -5.49 -19.42 15.02
N TYR A 21 -6.16 -18.36 14.60
CA TYR A 21 -5.64 -16.99 14.67
C TYR A 21 -5.86 -16.30 16.03
N GLY A 22 -6.45 -16.97 17.01
CA GLY A 22 -6.69 -16.40 18.34
C GLY A 22 -7.80 -15.35 18.37
N TYR A 23 -8.84 -15.52 17.55
CA TYR A 23 -10.00 -14.64 17.44
C TYR A 23 -9.66 -13.16 17.15
N PRO A 24 -8.98 -12.87 16.01
CA PRO A 24 -8.63 -11.51 15.67
C PRO A 24 -9.86 -10.66 15.29
N ASP A 25 -9.75 -9.35 15.51
CA ASP A 25 -10.76 -8.37 15.09
C ASP A 25 -10.70 -8.06 13.58
N MET A 26 -9.53 -8.26 12.98
CA MET A 26 -9.25 -8.12 11.56
C MET A 26 -8.09 -9.03 11.15
N VAL A 27 -8.14 -9.59 9.94
CA VAL A 27 -7.01 -10.28 9.30
C VAL A 27 -6.71 -9.61 7.97
N PHE A 28 -5.43 -9.32 7.73
CA PHE A 28 -4.96 -8.72 6.48
C PHE A 28 -4.11 -9.71 5.70
N LEU A 29 -4.42 -9.92 4.42
CA LEU A 29 -3.59 -10.70 3.51
C LEU A 29 -2.67 -9.76 2.70
N MET A 30 -1.38 -9.83 3.00
CA MET A 30 -0.35 -9.17 2.20
C MET A 30 0.10 -10.07 1.05
N THR A 31 0.19 -9.54 -0.16
CA THR A 31 0.51 -10.33 -1.36
C THR A 31 1.52 -9.61 -2.26
N GLY A 32 2.39 -10.37 -2.93
CA GLY A 32 3.25 -9.87 -4.00
C GLY A 32 2.63 -9.99 -5.40
N PHE A 33 1.40 -10.53 -5.51
CA PHE A 33 0.66 -10.60 -6.77
C PHE A 33 0.01 -9.26 -7.08
N ASP A 34 0.00 -8.87 -8.37
CA ASP A 34 -0.81 -7.77 -8.86
C ASP A 34 -2.31 -8.04 -8.58
N VAL A 35 -2.90 -7.27 -7.70
CA VAL A 35 -4.32 -7.21 -7.40
C VAL A 35 -5.01 -6.41 -8.50
N TYR A 36 -6.17 -6.88 -8.95
CA TYR A 36 -6.90 -6.23 -10.04
C TYR A 36 -8.40 -6.34 -9.89
N SER A 37 -9.13 -5.36 -10.42
CA SER A 37 -10.57 -5.47 -10.68
C SER A 37 -10.83 -5.73 -12.16
N GLU A 38 -11.87 -6.50 -12.48
CA GLU A 38 -12.33 -6.64 -13.86
C GLU A 38 -13.31 -5.51 -14.20
N GLU A 39 -13.03 -4.82 -15.29
CA GLU A 39 -13.90 -3.80 -15.85
C GLU A 39 -15.02 -4.44 -16.68
N LYS A 40 -16.07 -3.65 -16.99
CA LYS A 40 -17.24 -4.13 -17.74
C LYS A 40 -16.91 -4.68 -19.13
N ASP A 41 -15.80 -4.25 -19.72
CA ASP A 41 -15.31 -4.68 -21.02
C ASP A 41 -14.38 -5.91 -20.96
N GLY A 42 -14.21 -6.49 -19.76
CA GLY A 42 -13.33 -7.64 -19.52
C GLY A 42 -11.85 -7.27 -19.35
N THR A 43 -11.50 -5.99 -19.37
CA THR A 43 -10.13 -5.55 -19.10
C THR A 43 -9.82 -5.59 -17.60
N LYS A 44 -8.52 -5.77 -17.27
CA LYS A 44 -8.05 -5.78 -15.89
C LYS A 44 -7.54 -4.40 -15.50
N SER A 45 -8.13 -3.83 -14.46
CA SER A 45 -7.71 -2.57 -13.86
C SER A 45 -6.77 -2.84 -12.69
N LEU A 46 -5.51 -2.43 -12.84
CA LEU A 46 -4.47 -2.48 -11.81
C LEU A 46 -4.48 -1.22 -10.91
N ASN A 47 -5.58 -0.46 -10.93
CA ASN A 47 -5.72 0.72 -10.06
C ASN A 47 -6.05 0.32 -8.61
N VAL A 48 -6.35 -0.96 -8.36
CA VAL A 48 -6.72 -1.52 -7.07
C VAL A 48 -5.49 -2.18 -6.46
N LEU A 49 -4.85 -1.54 -5.49
CA LEU A 49 -3.73 -2.13 -4.76
C LEU A 49 -4.19 -3.01 -3.59
N GLY A 50 -5.46 -2.92 -3.20
CA GLY A 50 -6.03 -3.64 -2.09
C GLY A 50 -7.55 -3.52 -2.09
N ILE A 51 -8.19 -4.35 -1.26
CA ILE A 51 -9.63 -4.32 -1.07
C ILE A 51 -9.96 -4.82 0.35
N GLY A 52 -10.95 -4.18 0.99
CA GLY A 52 -11.48 -4.58 2.30
C GLY A 52 -12.98 -4.37 2.40
N PHE A 53 -13.65 -5.14 3.25
CA PHE A 53 -15.08 -4.97 3.50
C PHE A 53 -15.34 -3.74 4.37
N VAL A 54 -16.10 -2.78 3.84
CA VAL A 54 -16.42 -1.56 4.59
C VAL A 54 -17.29 -1.85 5.81
N GLY A 55 -16.74 -1.63 7.00
CA GLY A 55 -17.41 -1.89 8.27
C GLY A 55 -17.31 -3.34 8.77
N GLY A 56 -16.37 -4.12 8.25
CA GLY A 56 -16.20 -5.54 8.57
C GLY A 56 -15.69 -5.87 9.98
N LEU A 57 -15.17 -4.89 10.73
CA LEU A 57 -14.58 -5.08 12.05
C LEU A 57 -15.49 -5.87 13.00
N CYS A 58 -14.95 -6.90 13.67
CA CYS A 58 -15.66 -7.74 14.63
C CYS A 58 -16.94 -8.41 14.06
N THR A 59 -16.92 -8.76 12.78
CA THR A 59 -17.96 -9.57 12.12
C THR A 59 -17.32 -10.76 11.40
N GLN A 60 -18.07 -11.47 10.54
CA GLN A 60 -17.52 -12.45 9.59
C GLN A 60 -16.87 -11.80 8.35
N PHE A 61 -16.95 -10.47 8.20
CA PHE A 61 -16.36 -9.70 7.09
C PHE A 61 -15.05 -8.99 7.49
N PHE A 62 -14.38 -9.49 8.52
CA PHE A 62 -13.21 -8.92 9.20
C PHE A 62 -11.89 -9.04 8.41
N VAL A 63 -11.96 -8.97 7.08
CA VAL A 63 -10.80 -9.20 6.22
C VAL A 63 -10.56 -8.05 5.24
N ALA A 64 -9.29 -7.89 4.92
CA ALA A 64 -8.79 -7.05 3.84
C ALA A 64 -7.56 -7.72 3.20
N LEU A 65 -7.24 -7.35 1.97
CA LEU A 65 -6.03 -7.79 1.30
C LEU A 65 -5.38 -6.64 0.55
N GLY A 66 -4.08 -6.71 0.33
CA GLY A 66 -3.38 -5.71 -0.47
C GLY A 66 -1.96 -6.09 -0.85
N GLU A 67 -1.48 -5.40 -1.88
CA GLU A 67 -0.16 -5.55 -2.45
C GLU A 67 0.93 -5.01 -1.53
N ASP A 68 2.05 -5.73 -1.45
CA ASP A 68 3.33 -5.22 -0.99
C ASP A 68 4.43 -5.58 -1.99
N SER A 69 5.34 -4.65 -2.19
CA SER A 69 6.56 -4.87 -2.96
C SER A 69 7.73 -4.96 -1.99
N ALA A 70 8.39 -6.12 -1.94
CA ALA A 70 9.52 -6.36 -1.04
C ALA A 70 10.57 -5.25 -1.12
N GLY A 71 10.96 -4.72 0.03
CA GLY A 71 11.93 -3.61 0.15
C GLY A 71 11.35 -2.21 -0.07
N ARG A 72 10.09 -2.07 -0.52
CA ARG A 72 9.42 -0.77 -0.67
C ARG A 72 8.56 -0.37 0.53
N PHE A 73 8.08 -1.33 1.32
CA PHE A 73 7.13 -1.10 2.43
C PHE A 73 5.86 -0.33 2.00
N ASN A 74 5.55 -0.32 0.70
CA ASN A 74 4.36 0.34 0.16
C ASN A 74 3.07 -0.36 0.62
N GLY A 75 3.13 -1.65 0.95
CA GLY A 75 2.02 -2.39 1.52
C GLY A 75 1.55 -1.88 2.88
N MET A 76 2.34 -1.07 3.60
CA MET A 76 1.89 -0.44 4.84
C MET A 76 0.87 0.68 4.61
N HIS A 77 1.04 1.45 3.54
CA HIS A 77 0.01 2.43 3.17
C HIS A 77 -1.26 1.70 2.72
N THR A 78 -1.12 0.67 1.88
CA THR A 78 -2.24 -0.18 1.43
C THR A 78 -2.97 -0.80 2.62
N LEU A 79 -2.25 -1.47 3.53
CA LEU A 79 -2.83 -2.04 4.75
C LEU A 79 -3.60 -0.99 5.54
N THR A 80 -3.03 0.20 5.73
CA THR A 80 -3.70 1.26 6.50
C THR A 80 -4.97 1.75 5.82
N HIS A 81 -4.96 1.88 4.48
CA HIS A 81 -6.14 2.23 3.69
C HIS A 81 -7.24 1.17 3.83
N GLU A 82 -6.91 -0.09 3.59
CA GLU A 82 -7.91 -1.18 3.64
C GLU A 82 -8.38 -1.47 5.08
N ALA A 83 -7.51 -1.32 6.08
CA ALA A 83 -7.90 -1.36 7.48
C ALA A 83 -8.88 -0.22 7.80
N GLY A 84 -8.69 0.96 7.21
CA GLY A 84 -9.65 2.06 7.27
C GLY A 84 -11.03 1.64 6.78
N HIS A 85 -11.11 0.93 5.65
CA HIS A 85 -12.36 0.33 5.18
C HIS A 85 -12.95 -0.66 6.17
N VAL A 86 -12.17 -1.62 6.68
CA VAL A 86 -12.66 -2.59 7.69
C VAL A 86 -13.19 -1.88 8.94
N LEU A 87 -12.53 -0.80 9.36
CA LEU A 87 -12.91 0.08 10.46
C LEU A 87 -14.10 1.01 10.14
N GLY A 88 -14.64 0.98 8.92
CA GLY A 88 -15.87 1.67 8.53
C GLY A 88 -15.67 2.99 7.78
N ALA A 89 -14.43 3.42 7.55
CA ALA A 89 -14.17 4.59 6.72
C ALA A 89 -14.49 4.28 5.25
N SER A 90 -15.20 5.18 4.60
CA SER A 90 -15.29 5.18 3.14
C SER A 90 -14.14 5.98 2.56
N HIS A 91 -13.97 5.92 1.24
CA HIS A 91 -13.20 6.93 0.52
C HIS A 91 -13.68 8.33 0.89
N ASP A 92 -12.76 9.29 0.95
CA ASP A 92 -13.13 10.69 1.15
C ASP A 92 -14.10 11.12 0.02
N GLU A 93 -15.01 12.05 0.32
CA GLU A 93 -16.07 12.50 -0.60
C GLU A 93 -17.16 11.44 -0.92
N SER A 94 -17.38 10.47 -0.02
CA SER A 94 -18.43 9.46 -0.14
C SER A 94 -19.69 9.79 0.68
N SER A 95 -20.85 9.44 0.12
CA SER A 95 -22.13 9.45 0.85
C SER A 95 -22.15 8.39 1.97
N PRO A 96 -22.95 8.58 3.03
CA PRO A 96 -23.20 7.58 4.06
C PRO A 96 -23.61 6.20 3.51
N LYS A 97 -23.18 5.13 4.18
CA LYS A 97 -23.54 3.74 3.87
C LYS A 97 -24.77 3.31 4.66
N SER A 98 -25.81 2.86 3.96
CA SER A 98 -27.08 2.46 4.57
C SER A 98 -26.97 1.25 5.52
N TRP A 99 -25.97 0.39 5.35
CA TRP A 99 -25.74 -0.78 6.20
C TRP A 99 -24.93 -0.48 7.48
N ILE A 100 -24.39 0.73 7.64
CA ILE A 100 -23.72 1.17 8.87
C ILE A 100 -24.63 2.19 9.54
N LYS A 101 -25.27 1.78 10.65
CA LYS A 101 -26.18 2.64 11.41
C LYS A 101 -25.48 3.94 11.83
N GLY A 102 -26.05 5.09 11.50
CA GLY A 102 -25.49 6.38 11.91
C GLY A 102 -24.18 6.78 11.21
N ASP A 103 -23.82 6.13 10.08
CA ASP A 103 -22.66 6.53 9.30
C ASP A 103 -22.73 8.03 8.91
N PRO A 104 -21.76 8.86 9.33
CA PRO A 104 -21.75 10.27 8.99
C PRO A 104 -21.37 10.54 7.53
N GLY A 105 -20.84 9.55 6.80
CA GLY A 105 -20.26 9.74 5.48
C GLY A 105 -18.99 10.60 5.50
N SER A 106 -18.51 10.97 4.31
CA SER A 106 -17.26 11.72 4.13
C SER A 106 -17.35 12.84 3.08
N LEU A 107 -18.55 13.23 2.65
CA LEU A 107 -18.79 14.32 1.68
C LEU A 107 -18.11 15.67 2.03
N SER A 108 -17.85 15.92 3.32
CA SER A 108 -17.18 17.15 3.78
C SER A 108 -15.65 17.10 3.72
N CYS A 109 -15.05 15.95 3.41
CA CYS A 109 -13.62 15.78 3.21
C CYS A 109 -13.37 15.57 1.71
N PRO A 110 -12.83 16.57 0.99
CA PRO A 110 -12.60 16.48 -0.45
C PRO A 110 -11.57 15.41 -0.80
N TRP A 111 -11.84 14.59 -1.82
CA TRP A 111 -10.91 13.55 -2.31
C TRP A 111 -9.53 14.12 -2.65
N LYS A 112 -9.50 15.34 -3.21
CA LYS A 112 -8.28 16.05 -3.64
C LYS A 112 -7.34 16.44 -2.49
N ASP A 113 -7.79 16.38 -1.23
CA ASP A 113 -6.93 16.68 -0.09
C ASP A 113 -5.87 15.60 0.15
N GLY A 114 -6.09 14.39 -0.37
CA GLY A 114 -5.08 13.34 -0.43
C GLY A 114 -4.70 12.76 0.93
N TYR A 115 -5.70 12.59 1.81
CA TYR A 115 -5.55 11.77 3.02
C TYR A 115 -5.51 10.27 2.67
N ILE A 116 -5.24 9.40 3.65
CA ILE A 116 -5.10 7.94 3.48
C ILE A 116 -6.23 7.35 2.66
N MET A 117 -7.49 7.78 2.85
CA MET A 117 -8.67 7.27 2.12
C MET A 117 -8.84 7.84 0.70
N SER A 118 -7.78 8.42 0.13
CA SER A 118 -7.70 8.92 -1.25
C SER A 118 -6.45 8.38 -1.96
N TYR A 119 -6.53 8.22 -3.28
CA TYR A 119 -5.37 7.88 -4.12
C TYR A 119 -4.55 9.10 -4.54
N VAL A 120 -4.99 10.30 -4.18
CA VAL A 120 -4.24 11.53 -4.41
C VAL A 120 -3.14 11.65 -3.36
N ASP A 121 -1.92 11.93 -3.80
CA ASP A 121 -0.83 12.27 -2.89
C ASP A 121 -1.05 13.68 -2.33
N GLY A 122 -1.52 13.75 -1.08
CA GLY A 122 -1.71 15.00 -0.33
C GLY A 122 -0.44 15.50 0.38
N GLY A 123 0.74 14.96 0.02
CA GLY A 123 1.99 15.20 0.73
C GLY A 123 1.93 14.60 2.14
N VAL A 124 2.15 15.42 3.16
CA VAL A 124 2.09 14.98 4.57
C VAL A 124 0.71 14.36 4.92
N ARG A 125 -0.37 14.80 4.27
CA ARG A 125 -1.72 14.26 4.48
C ARG A 125 -1.85 12.81 4.04
N HIS A 126 -1.03 12.35 3.08
CA HIS A 126 -0.98 10.95 2.64
C HIS A 126 -0.69 9.96 3.77
N HIS A 127 -0.14 10.44 4.90
CA HIS A 127 0.15 9.64 6.09
C HIS A 127 -0.87 9.81 7.22
N GLN A 128 -2.04 10.39 6.95
CA GLN A 128 -3.05 10.72 7.96
C GLN A 128 -4.45 10.36 7.48
N PHE A 129 -5.32 9.97 8.42
CA PHE A 129 -6.75 9.88 8.16
C PHE A 129 -7.38 11.28 8.14
N SER A 130 -8.37 11.48 7.27
CA SER A 130 -9.15 12.70 7.28
C SER A 130 -10.02 12.78 8.54
N PRO A 131 -10.46 13.98 8.97
CA PRO A 131 -11.43 14.11 10.04
C PRO A 131 -12.73 13.32 9.79
N CYS A 132 -13.12 13.12 8.52
CA CYS A 132 -14.30 12.33 8.18
C CYS A 132 -14.03 10.83 8.41
N SER A 133 -12.91 10.31 7.93
CA SER A 133 -12.53 8.92 8.18
C SER A 133 -12.49 8.62 9.69
N LEU A 134 -11.91 9.51 10.50
CA LEU A 134 -11.88 9.34 11.96
C LEU A 134 -13.27 9.29 12.58
N ARG A 135 -14.22 10.12 12.13
CA ARG A 135 -15.61 10.09 12.62
C ARG A 135 -16.34 8.81 12.20
N GLN A 136 -16.13 8.33 10.98
CA GLN A 136 -16.72 7.07 10.52
C GLN A 136 -16.17 5.88 11.32
N ILE A 137 -14.86 5.86 11.58
CA ILE A 137 -14.20 4.84 12.42
C ILE A 137 -14.75 4.87 13.84
N GLN A 138 -14.86 6.06 14.44
CA GLN A 138 -15.45 6.23 15.77
C GLN A 138 -16.89 5.74 15.83
N ASN A 139 -17.71 6.08 14.83
CA ASN A 139 -19.09 5.60 14.73
C ASN A 139 -19.14 4.06 14.72
N LEU A 140 -18.34 3.40 13.88
CA LEU A 140 -18.35 1.94 13.82
C LEU A 140 -17.89 1.30 15.13
N LEU A 141 -16.81 1.80 15.75
CA LEU A 141 -16.30 1.27 17.02
C LEU A 141 -17.37 1.35 18.13
N ILE A 142 -18.10 2.48 18.21
CA ILE A 142 -19.21 2.63 19.17
C ILE A 142 -20.31 1.61 18.89
N LEU A 143 -20.67 1.38 17.62
CA LEU A 143 -21.70 0.40 17.24
C LEU A 143 -21.30 -1.04 17.55
N ARG A 144 -20.01 -1.39 17.42
CA ARG A 144 -19.51 -2.74 17.73
C ARG A 144 -19.46 -3.00 19.23
N GLY A 145 -19.41 -1.95 20.03
CA GLY A 145 -19.53 -2.03 21.48
C GLY A 145 -18.33 -2.68 22.15
N THR A 146 -18.51 -3.07 23.42
CA THR A 146 -17.37 -3.29 24.31
C THR A 146 -16.53 -4.51 24.00
N VAL A 147 -17.12 -5.51 23.35
CA VAL A 147 -16.42 -6.73 22.95
C VAL A 147 -15.35 -6.43 21.90
N CYS A 148 -15.54 -5.41 21.08
CA CYS A 148 -14.66 -5.12 19.94
C CYS A 148 -13.53 -4.14 20.26
N TRP A 149 -13.69 -3.26 21.25
CA TRP A 149 -12.64 -2.29 21.64
C TRP A 149 -11.81 -2.72 22.86
N GLN A 150 -12.16 -3.83 23.52
CA GLN A 150 -11.43 -4.33 24.68
C GLN A 150 -10.19 -5.05 24.18
N LEU A 151 -9.07 -4.35 24.23
CA LEU A 151 -7.78 -4.90 23.83
C LEU A 151 -7.44 -6.12 24.68
N SER A 152 -7.09 -7.22 24.02
CA SER A 152 -6.59 -8.41 24.70
C SER A 152 -5.33 -8.05 25.49
N THR A 153 -5.35 -8.32 26.80
CA THR A 153 -4.20 -8.14 27.69
C THR A 153 -3.20 -9.30 27.62
N SER A 154 -3.55 -10.38 26.90
CA SER A 154 -2.71 -11.56 26.71
C SER A 154 -2.06 -11.62 25.33
N ASN A 155 -2.61 -10.93 24.33
CA ASN A 155 -1.99 -10.82 23.00
C ASN A 155 -1.03 -9.62 22.96
N ASN A 156 0.22 -9.89 23.34
CA ASN A 156 1.31 -8.96 23.10
C ASN A 156 1.69 -9.05 21.62
N GLY A 157 1.09 -8.19 20.79
CA GLY A 157 1.44 -8.10 19.37
C GLY A 157 2.96 -8.01 19.16
N HIS A 158 3.43 -8.42 17.99
CA HIS A 158 4.85 -8.37 17.69
C HIS A 158 5.31 -6.92 17.51
N THR A 159 6.34 -6.53 18.27
CA THR A 159 6.98 -5.23 18.14
C THR A 159 8.48 -5.42 18.04
N GLU A 160 9.12 -4.60 17.20
CA GLU A 160 10.58 -4.53 17.06
C GLU A 160 11.01 -3.11 17.40
N PRO A 161 11.15 -2.76 18.69
CA PRO A 161 11.43 -1.40 19.12
C PRO A 161 12.74 -0.88 18.53
N GLY A 162 12.72 0.34 18.02
CA GLY A 162 13.91 0.99 17.48
C GLY A 162 14.36 0.51 16.11
N ARG A 163 13.60 -0.37 15.45
CA ARG A 163 13.84 -0.75 14.06
C ARG A 163 12.78 -0.12 13.17
N PHE A 164 13.24 0.65 12.19
CA PHE A 164 12.37 1.40 11.30
C PHE A 164 12.74 1.12 9.84
N PRO A 165 11.78 1.14 8.90
CA PRO A 165 12.02 0.73 7.51
C PRO A 165 13.19 1.47 6.83
N GLY A 166 13.37 2.77 7.08
CA GLY A 166 14.47 3.57 6.53
C GLY A 166 15.84 3.29 7.13
N MET A 167 15.91 2.52 8.23
CA MET A 167 17.18 1.99 8.78
C MET A 167 17.53 0.62 8.19
N GLU A 168 16.51 -0.13 7.74
CA GLU A 168 16.67 -1.50 7.24
C GLU A 168 16.94 -1.51 5.72
N VAL A 169 16.40 -0.55 4.97
CA VAL A 169 16.60 -0.44 3.52
C VAL A 169 17.39 0.83 3.18
N ALA A 170 18.60 0.63 2.65
CA ALA A 170 19.43 1.74 2.18
C ALA A 170 18.80 2.43 0.96
N PRO A 171 18.94 3.77 0.79
CA PRO A 171 18.27 4.50 -0.29
C PRO A 171 18.52 3.96 -1.70
N ASN A 172 19.74 3.52 -2.01
CA ASN A 172 20.04 2.92 -3.32
C ASN A 172 19.31 1.58 -3.51
N GLU A 173 19.20 0.75 -2.48
CA GLU A 173 18.44 -0.52 -2.55
C GLU A 173 16.94 -0.26 -2.68
N PHE A 174 16.42 0.73 -1.95
CA PHE A 174 15.06 1.22 -2.14
C PHE A 174 14.82 1.62 -3.60
N CYS A 175 15.68 2.45 -4.19
CA CYS A 175 15.51 2.86 -5.60
C CYS A 175 15.72 1.74 -6.62
N LYS A 176 16.62 0.77 -6.37
CA LYS A 176 16.72 -0.44 -7.19
C LYS A 176 15.42 -1.22 -7.20
N SER A 177 14.75 -1.32 -6.06
CA SER A 177 13.43 -1.96 -6.00
C SER A 177 12.38 -1.20 -6.82
N VAL A 178 12.48 0.13 -6.97
CA VAL A 178 11.58 0.97 -7.80
C VAL A 178 11.77 0.69 -9.30
N PHE A 179 13.01 0.45 -9.73
CA PHE A 179 13.36 0.14 -11.11
C PHE A 179 14.05 -1.22 -11.24
N PRO A 180 13.32 -2.34 -11.03
CA PRO A 180 13.93 -3.68 -10.95
C PRO A 180 14.64 -4.09 -12.26
N ASP A 181 14.13 -3.65 -13.41
CA ASP A 181 14.67 -3.98 -14.74
C ASP A 181 15.77 -3.03 -15.23
N LYS A 182 16.27 -2.14 -14.36
CA LYS A 182 17.25 -1.11 -14.74
C LYS A 182 18.56 -1.33 -14.01
N VAL A 183 19.65 -0.98 -14.70
CA VAL A 183 21.01 -1.02 -14.16
C VAL A 183 21.43 0.39 -13.73
N ASN A 184 22.42 0.46 -12.84
CA ASN A 184 22.98 1.72 -12.33
C ASN A 184 21.92 2.66 -11.70
N VAL A 185 20.94 2.06 -11.02
CA VAL A 185 19.92 2.79 -10.28
C VAL A 185 20.51 3.35 -8.99
N THR A 186 20.24 4.62 -8.71
CA THR A 186 20.75 5.35 -7.54
C THR A 186 19.66 6.22 -6.92
N ALA A 187 19.80 6.52 -5.63
CA ALA A 187 19.02 7.52 -4.92
C ALA A 187 19.78 8.85 -4.89
N ASP A 188 19.17 9.91 -5.40
CA ASP A 188 19.69 11.27 -5.27
C ASP A 188 19.18 11.90 -3.96
N MET A 189 19.88 11.57 -2.87
CA MET A 189 19.59 12.08 -1.52
C MET A 189 19.89 13.57 -1.34
N ARG A 190 20.41 14.24 -2.38
CA ARG A 190 20.66 15.69 -2.39
C ARG A 190 19.60 16.46 -3.20
N SER A 191 18.58 15.77 -3.71
CA SER A 191 17.46 16.42 -4.36
C SER A 191 16.81 17.45 -3.43
N ASP A 192 16.40 18.57 -4.02
CA ASP A 192 15.56 19.59 -3.41
C ASP A 192 14.37 19.01 -2.64
N ARG A 193 13.67 18.01 -3.20
CA ARG A 193 12.49 17.38 -2.59
C ARG A 193 12.77 16.39 -1.45
N MET A 194 14.04 16.13 -1.11
CA MET A 194 14.35 15.26 0.03
C MET A 194 13.91 15.88 1.37
N ASN A 195 13.80 17.21 1.44
CA ASN A 195 13.24 17.92 2.59
C ASN A 195 11.72 17.67 2.79
N GLU A 196 11.02 17.32 1.72
CA GLU A 196 9.62 16.85 1.69
C GLU A 196 9.52 15.34 1.88
N CYS A 197 10.64 14.67 2.20
CA CYS A 197 10.70 13.22 2.29
C CYS A 197 10.33 12.50 0.99
N MET A 198 10.71 13.09 -0.15
CA MET A 198 10.55 12.46 -1.46
C MET A 198 11.91 12.06 -2.01
N VAL A 199 12.17 10.75 -2.04
CA VAL A 199 13.42 10.18 -2.57
C VAL A 199 13.38 10.22 -4.08
N LYS A 200 14.38 10.87 -4.68
CA LYS A 200 14.57 10.85 -6.13
C LYS A 200 15.32 9.61 -6.55
N CYS A 201 14.59 8.64 -7.10
CA CYS A 201 15.18 7.43 -7.68
C CYS A 201 15.50 7.68 -9.14
N GLN A 202 16.74 7.40 -9.55
CA GLN A 202 17.21 7.74 -10.89
C GLN A 202 18.14 6.69 -11.50
N TYR A 203 18.13 6.59 -12.83
CA TYR A 203 19.04 5.73 -13.59
C TYR A 203 19.42 6.36 -14.94
N PRO A 204 20.64 6.12 -15.45
CA PRO A 204 21.06 6.59 -16.77
C PRO A 204 20.52 5.71 -17.90
N GLU A 205 20.05 6.35 -18.97
CA GLU A 205 19.64 5.70 -20.22
C GLU A 205 20.47 6.28 -21.39
N VAL A 206 21.32 5.45 -22.00
CA VAL A 206 22.10 5.85 -23.18
C VAL A 206 21.19 5.85 -24.40
N ARG A 207 21.13 6.99 -25.09
CA ARG A 207 20.34 7.17 -26.30
C ARG A 207 21.26 7.47 -27.47
N LYS A 208 20.96 6.82 -28.59
CA LYS A 208 21.59 7.06 -29.88
C LYS A 208 20.69 7.99 -30.68
N TYR A 209 21.20 9.15 -31.09
CA TYR A 209 20.53 10.06 -32.00
C TYR A 209 21.33 10.16 -33.28
N CYS A 210 20.71 9.81 -34.41
CA CYS A 210 21.33 9.85 -35.72
C CYS A 210 20.70 10.96 -36.56
N TYR A 211 21.55 11.73 -37.23
CA TYR A 211 21.16 12.70 -38.25
C TYR A 211 21.95 12.40 -39.52
N GLY A 212 21.27 11.88 -40.53
CA GLY A 212 21.90 11.29 -41.71
C GLY A 212 22.81 10.12 -41.32
N TYR A 213 24.06 10.16 -41.75
CA TYR A 213 25.09 9.14 -41.50
C TYR A 213 25.87 9.35 -40.18
N ARG A 214 25.61 10.43 -39.43
CA ARG A 214 26.28 10.67 -38.13
C ARG A 214 25.36 10.28 -36.98
N CYS A 215 25.89 9.50 -36.03
CA CYS A 215 25.19 9.13 -34.81
C CYS A 215 25.96 9.60 -33.59
N ASN A 216 25.28 10.31 -32.68
CA ASN A 216 25.81 10.72 -31.40
C ASN A 216 25.14 9.92 -30.28
N TYR A 217 25.89 9.66 -29.21
CA TYR A 217 25.39 9.05 -28.00
C TYR A 217 25.27 10.10 -26.91
N TYR A 218 24.15 10.15 -26.20
CA TYR A 218 23.98 10.98 -25.01
C TYR A 218 23.34 10.15 -23.91
N THR A 219 23.67 10.47 -22.66
CA THR A 219 23.10 9.82 -21.49
C THR A 219 21.99 10.69 -20.94
N ALA A 220 20.76 10.19 -20.95
CA ALA A 220 19.63 10.85 -20.31
C ALA A 220 19.38 10.22 -18.93
N ILE A 221 19.28 11.04 -17.87
CA ILE A 221 18.87 10.54 -16.56
C ILE A 221 17.34 10.45 -16.53
N LYS A 222 16.83 9.25 -16.25
CA LYS A 222 15.41 9.01 -15.94
C LYS A 222 15.25 8.99 -14.43
N TYR A 223 14.15 9.53 -13.92
CA TYR A 223 13.88 9.55 -12.50
C TYR A 223 12.39 9.53 -12.17
N THR A 224 12.08 9.13 -10.94
CA THR A 224 10.79 9.28 -10.28
C THR A 224 11.02 9.74 -8.83
N TYR A 225 9.97 10.25 -8.18
CA TYR A 225 9.98 10.56 -6.76
C TYR A 225 9.09 9.55 -6.03
N GLU A 226 9.61 8.97 -4.96
CA GLU A 226 8.88 8.06 -4.10
C GLU A 226 8.92 8.57 -2.66
N HIS A 227 7.89 8.26 -1.88
CA HIS A 227 7.88 8.57 -0.44
C HIS A 227 9.04 7.88 0.26
N ALA A 228 9.80 8.64 1.04
CA ALA A 228 10.87 8.12 1.86
C ALA A 228 10.30 7.23 2.96
N LEU A 229 11.01 6.14 3.25
CA LEU A 229 10.69 5.31 4.39
C LEU A 229 10.87 6.08 5.69
N ASP A 230 10.01 5.80 6.68
CA ASP A 230 10.19 6.33 8.03
C ASP A 230 11.59 5.97 8.56
N TYR A 231 12.26 6.98 9.12
CA TYR A 231 13.65 7.03 9.54
C TYR A 231 14.72 7.04 8.44
N MET A 232 14.35 7.17 7.16
CA MET A 232 15.33 7.46 6.12
C MET A 232 15.92 8.87 6.33
N TYR A 233 17.25 8.99 6.22
CA TYR A 233 17.95 10.27 6.39
C TYR A 233 17.53 11.29 5.32
N CYS A 234 17.21 12.52 5.74
CA CYS A 234 16.75 13.60 4.84
C CYS A 234 17.56 14.91 4.97
N GLY A 235 18.59 14.91 5.83
CA GLY A 235 19.43 16.08 6.09
C GLY A 235 20.20 15.90 7.40
N LEU A 236 21.15 16.79 7.67
CA LEU A 236 22.07 16.63 8.81
C LEU A 236 21.28 16.47 10.12
N ASN A 237 21.45 15.33 10.80
CA ASN A 237 20.71 14.95 12.02
C ASN A 237 19.19 15.02 11.86
N LYS A 238 18.67 14.76 10.65
CA LYS A 238 17.25 14.72 10.33
C LYS A 238 16.87 13.43 9.62
N VAL A 239 15.67 12.96 9.93
CA VAL A 239 15.07 11.77 9.34
C VAL A 239 13.62 12.04 8.95
N CYS A 240 13.14 11.27 7.99
CA CYS A 240 11.74 11.28 7.58
C CYS A 240 10.87 10.57 8.61
N VAL A 241 9.77 11.20 9.03
CA VAL A 241 8.73 10.54 9.80
C VAL A 241 7.39 11.05 9.32
N ARG A 242 6.53 10.16 8.81
CA ARG A 242 5.20 10.49 8.28
C ARG A 242 5.24 11.61 7.25
N GLY A 243 6.19 11.53 6.32
CA GLY A 243 6.37 12.51 5.23
C GLY A 243 6.99 13.84 5.66
N VAL A 244 7.49 13.97 6.89
CA VAL A 244 8.12 15.21 7.38
C VAL A 244 9.60 14.97 7.70
N CYS A 245 10.48 15.78 7.11
CA CYS A 245 11.89 15.79 7.44
C CYS A 245 12.12 16.57 8.74
N ARG A 246 12.36 15.86 9.84
CA ARG A 246 12.49 16.45 11.18
C ARG A 246 13.75 15.98 11.90
N GLY A 247 14.17 16.72 12.92
CA GLY A 247 15.33 16.34 13.73
C GLY A 247 15.16 14.96 14.33
N SER A 248 16.19 14.12 14.24
CA SER A 248 16.28 12.86 14.98
C SER A 248 16.54 13.23 16.44
N GLY A 249 15.50 13.58 17.21
CA GLY A 249 15.66 14.01 18.60
C GLY A 249 16.44 12.99 19.41
N GLY A 250 17.72 13.29 19.70
CA GLY A 250 18.59 12.69 20.72
C GLY A 250 18.88 11.18 20.71
N SER A 251 18.09 10.36 20.05
CA SER A 251 18.14 8.90 20.18
C SER A 251 17.70 8.26 18.88
N LEU A 252 18.61 8.24 17.90
CA LEU A 252 18.58 7.14 16.94
C LEU A 252 18.81 5.86 17.77
N PRO A 253 17.90 4.87 17.74
CA PRO A 253 18.14 3.58 18.35
C PRO A 253 19.46 3.05 17.83
N GLN A 254 20.42 2.87 18.73
CA GLN A 254 21.73 2.36 18.37
C GLN A 254 21.53 0.91 17.94
N ARG A 255 21.83 0.59 16.66
CA ARG A 255 21.79 -0.78 16.13
C ARG A 255 22.64 -1.67 17.02
N THR A 256 22.03 -2.57 17.77
CA THR A 256 22.74 -3.69 18.40
C THR A 256 23.16 -4.62 17.27
N VAL A 257 24.45 -4.65 16.95
CA VAL A 257 25.01 -5.55 15.94
C VAL A 257 25.00 -6.97 16.50
N THR A 258 23.92 -7.71 16.29
CA THR A 258 23.88 -9.15 16.60
C THR A 258 24.42 -9.92 15.41
N ARG A 259 25.58 -10.55 15.61
CA ARG A 259 26.31 -11.40 14.67
C ARG A 259 25.41 -12.54 14.15
N SER A 260 25.16 -12.59 12.85
CA SER A 260 24.37 -13.64 12.20
C SER A 260 25.03 -15.01 12.39
N THR A 261 24.28 -15.98 12.92
CA THR A 261 24.62 -17.40 12.86
C THR A 261 23.81 -18.01 11.72
N THR A 262 24.49 -18.70 10.82
CA THR A 262 23.97 -19.37 9.63
C THR A 262 22.99 -20.48 10.00
N THR A 263 21.78 -20.48 9.42
CA THR A 263 20.86 -21.63 9.50
C THR A 263 20.55 -22.14 8.10
N THR A 264 20.85 -23.42 7.91
CA THR A 264 20.73 -24.23 6.70
C THR A 264 19.28 -24.46 6.29
N THR A 265 19.00 -24.32 5.00
CA THR A 265 17.70 -24.55 4.36
C THR A 265 17.41 -26.04 4.22
N THR A 266 16.24 -26.50 4.68
CA THR A 266 15.72 -27.84 4.37
C THR A 266 14.43 -27.70 3.57
N THR A 267 14.45 -28.26 2.36
CA THR A 267 13.38 -28.33 1.37
C THR A 267 12.25 -29.26 1.85
N MET A 268 10.99 -28.85 1.75
CA MET A 268 9.84 -29.73 1.91
C MET A 268 9.04 -29.86 0.60
N THR A 269 8.75 -31.12 0.28
CA THR A 269 8.08 -31.62 -0.92
C THR A 269 6.56 -31.63 -0.75
N THR A 270 5.83 -31.26 -1.80
CA THR A 270 4.37 -31.26 -1.91
C THR A 270 3.83 -32.65 -2.29
N PRO A 271 2.72 -33.13 -1.71
CA PRO A 271 1.90 -34.18 -2.30
C PRO A 271 0.61 -33.63 -2.93
N THR A 272 0.19 -34.32 -3.99
CA THR A 272 -0.96 -34.09 -4.88
C THR A 272 -2.20 -34.92 -4.49
N ALA A 273 -3.34 -34.58 -5.14
CA ALA A 273 -4.62 -35.31 -5.27
C ALA A 273 -5.67 -35.03 -4.15
N ASP A 274 -6.99 -34.99 -4.37
CA ASP A 274 -7.85 -35.24 -5.53
C ASP A 274 -9.28 -34.66 -5.28
N GLU A 275 -10.14 -34.82 -6.28
CA GLU A 275 -11.49 -34.32 -6.57
C GLU A 275 -12.68 -34.46 -5.57
N THR A 276 -13.74 -33.68 -5.92
CA THR A 276 -15.18 -33.76 -5.59
C THR A 276 -15.63 -33.12 -4.26
N THR A 277 -16.77 -32.44 -4.11
CA THR A 277 -18.03 -32.30 -4.85
C THR A 277 -18.61 -30.88 -4.70
N GLU A 278 -19.29 -30.47 -5.77
CA GLU A 278 -20.02 -29.22 -5.99
C GLU A 278 -21.22 -29.03 -5.05
N CYS A 279 -21.38 -27.83 -4.48
CA CYS A 279 -22.65 -27.34 -3.94
C CYS A 279 -22.80 -25.87 -4.36
N SER A 280 -23.66 -25.67 -5.37
CA SER A 280 -24.06 -24.38 -5.90
C SER A 280 -24.99 -23.67 -4.92
N CYS A 281 -24.69 -22.41 -4.60
CA CYS A 281 -25.62 -21.49 -3.96
C CYS A 281 -25.54 -20.15 -4.70
N ASP A 282 -26.59 -19.86 -5.46
CA ASP A 282 -26.84 -18.61 -6.15
C ASP A 282 -27.14 -17.52 -5.11
N CYS A 283 -26.28 -16.50 -5.05
CA CYS A 283 -26.49 -15.30 -4.23
C CYS A 283 -26.33 -14.08 -5.13
N SER A 284 -27.27 -13.94 -6.06
CA SER A 284 -27.53 -12.70 -6.79
C SER A 284 -28.01 -11.61 -5.82
N SER A 285 -27.09 -10.86 -5.22
CA SER A 285 -27.40 -9.59 -4.58
C SER A 285 -27.04 -8.42 -5.50
N THR A 286 -28.09 -7.71 -5.90
CA THR A 286 -28.14 -6.45 -6.64
C THR A 286 -26.96 -5.51 -6.40
N LYS A 287 -26.16 -5.30 -7.45
CA LYS A 287 -25.08 -4.31 -7.53
C LYS A 287 -25.68 -2.90 -7.36
N SER A 288 -25.32 -2.21 -6.28
CA SER A 288 -25.60 -0.79 -6.11
C SER A 288 -24.72 0.02 -7.06
N THR A 289 -25.39 0.76 -7.95
CA THR A 289 -24.80 1.60 -8.98
C THR A 289 -24.30 2.91 -8.38
N THR A 290 -23.00 3.04 -8.15
CA THR A 290 -22.34 4.35 -8.15
C THR A 290 -20.90 4.18 -8.63
N GLN A 291 -20.73 4.06 -9.96
CA GLN A 291 -19.43 4.16 -10.59
C GLN A 291 -19.04 5.64 -10.66
N THR A 292 -18.24 6.10 -9.72
CA THR A 292 -17.46 7.33 -9.90
C THR A 292 -16.24 6.95 -10.73
N THR A 293 -16.19 7.39 -11.98
CA THR A 293 -15.05 7.19 -12.88
C THR A 293 -13.90 8.07 -12.44
N TYR A 294 -13.00 7.53 -11.61
CA TYR A 294 -11.77 8.20 -11.21
C TYR A 294 -10.72 8.16 -12.34
N PRO A 295 -9.88 9.21 -12.48
CA PRO A 295 -8.81 9.22 -13.46
C PRO A 295 -7.79 8.10 -13.18
N PRO A 296 -7.22 7.47 -14.23
CA PRO A 296 -6.27 6.38 -14.07
C PRO A 296 -5.03 6.82 -13.30
N ARG A 297 -4.58 5.98 -12.36
CA ARG A 297 -3.32 6.18 -11.63
C ARG A 297 -2.16 6.07 -12.61
N ARG A 298 -1.10 6.86 -12.39
CA ARG A 298 0.17 6.64 -13.11
C ARG A 298 0.69 5.26 -12.73
N SER A 299 0.79 4.39 -13.71
CA SER A 299 1.30 3.04 -13.53
C SER A 299 2.71 3.07 -12.93
N THR A 300 2.91 2.26 -11.89
CA THR A 300 4.24 1.74 -11.56
C THR A 300 4.79 1.09 -12.83
N PRO A 301 6.06 1.30 -13.23
CA PRO A 301 6.53 0.82 -14.52
C PRO A 301 6.76 -0.69 -14.49
N THR A 302 5.70 -1.46 -14.68
CA THR A 302 5.75 -2.84 -15.20
C THR A 302 5.06 -2.82 -16.57
N GLN A 303 5.90 -2.86 -17.59
CA GLN A 303 5.61 -2.93 -19.03
C GLN A 303 5.14 -1.68 -19.82
N ARG A 304 6.10 -1.26 -20.66
CA ARG A 304 5.99 -0.84 -22.08
C ARG A 304 4.85 0.11 -22.45
N TYR A 305 5.10 1.42 -22.30
CA TYR A 305 4.57 2.39 -23.26
C TYR A 305 5.63 3.37 -23.77
N ARG A 306 5.66 3.47 -25.10
CA ARG A 306 6.47 4.35 -25.94
C ARG A 306 5.90 5.77 -25.81
N TRP A 307 6.61 6.70 -25.17
CA TRP A 307 6.15 8.09 -25.06
C TRP A 307 7.06 9.10 -25.78
N ARG A 308 6.38 9.94 -26.57
CA ARG A 308 6.90 11.03 -27.39
C ARG A 308 7.47 12.14 -26.50
N GLY A 309 8.70 12.54 -26.79
CA GLY A 309 9.38 13.62 -26.07
C GLY A 309 8.81 14.99 -26.44
N ILE A 310 8.54 15.81 -25.43
CA ILE A 310 8.38 17.26 -25.57
C ILE A 310 9.77 17.88 -25.48
N ILE A 311 10.16 18.57 -26.54
CA ILE A 311 11.38 19.37 -26.64
C ILE A 311 11.08 20.71 -25.98
N ARG A 312 11.78 21.07 -24.90
CA ARG A 312 11.94 22.49 -24.54
C ARG A 312 13.23 22.99 -25.18
N ARG A 313 13.09 23.98 -26.05
CA ARG A 313 14.20 24.84 -26.48
C ARG A 313 14.61 25.73 -25.31
N GLN A 314 15.88 26.14 -25.35
CA GLN A 314 16.53 27.10 -24.47
C GLN A 314 15.67 28.33 -24.18
#